data_AF-A0A527R429-F1
#
_entry.id   AF-A0A527R429-F1
#
_cell.length_a   1.000
_cell.length_b   1.000
_cell.length_c   1.000
_cell.angle_alpha   90.00
_cell.angle_beta   90.00
_cell.angle_gamma   90.00
#
_symmetry.space_group_name_H-M   'P 1'
#
loop_
_entity.id
_entity.type
_entity.pdbx_description
1 polymer ?
#
loop_
_entity_poly.entity_id
_entity_poly.type
_entity_poly.pdbx_seq_one_letter_code
_entity_poly.pdbx_strand_id
1 'polypeptide(L)'
;MAAEPLKTLFYPFEAEALPLPRKDGRVLFLGAEPGFRLPGGFDAGLHLVQGFRPHFRALQAAGYTVTPRAEGSGFDAALVLAGRHRGQNELRIAQALERVAPGGPIIVAGGKDDGIDSLRKRINILVALEGHLPKHHGVAFWFRQAGTGAAEALRAANPDLVVEGRFRTAPGVFSFDRVDAGSKLLAESLPDGLTGNLADFCAGWGYLAAEVAERSSGLSGLDLYEADFEALEAARLNVRGAVEPRFFWADLLTETVERRYDAIVMNPPFHSGRAAEPGIGAGMIHAASRALKPGGRLLMVANRQLPYEQVLAAAFSSHAEIARDGMFKVFSARR
;
A
#
# COMPACT_ATOMS: atom_id res chain seq x y z
N MET A 1 -14.72 4.77 -13.03
CA MET A 1 -14.85 3.50 -13.80
C MET A 1 -13.97 2.46 -13.13
N ALA A 2 -14.40 1.20 -13.04
CA ALA A 2 -13.54 0.13 -12.54
C ALA A 2 -12.25 0.00 -13.37
N ALA A 3 -11.13 -0.25 -12.70
CA ALA A 3 -9.89 -0.64 -13.36
C ALA A 3 -10.15 -1.88 -14.24
N GLU A 4 -9.57 -1.92 -15.44
CA GLU A 4 -9.80 -3.00 -16.40
C GLU A 4 -9.52 -4.40 -15.85
N PRO A 5 -8.44 -4.62 -15.06
CA PRO A 5 -8.17 -5.93 -14.44
C PRO A 5 -9.27 -6.42 -13.49
N LEU A 6 -9.98 -5.50 -12.85
CA LEU A 6 -11.07 -5.80 -11.93
C LEU A 6 -12.27 -6.43 -12.67
N LYS A 7 -12.55 -5.97 -13.91
CA LYS A 7 -13.57 -6.58 -14.77
C LYS A 7 -13.11 -7.96 -15.25
N THR A 8 -11.84 -8.08 -15.63
CA THR A 8 -11.24 -9.35 -16.07
C THR A 8 -11.37 -10.44 -15.02
N LEU A 9 -11.27 -10.11 -13.72
CA LEU A 9 -11.38 -11.07 -12.62
C LEU A 9 -12.72 -11.80 -12.58
N PHE A 10 -13.82 -11.13 -12.93
CA PHE A 10 -15.16 -11.71 -12.92
C PHE A 10 -15.59 -12.29 -14.27
N TYR A 11 -14.86 -11.98 -15.34
CA TYR A 11 -15.17 -12.44 -16.69
C TYR A 11 -15.29 -13.96 -16.85
N PRO A 12 -14.50 -14.83 -16.16
CA PRO A 12 -14.69 -16.28 -16.27
C PRO A 12 -16.09 -16.77 -15.88
N PHE A 13 -16.78 -16.07 -14.97
CA PHE A 13 -18.16 -16.40 -14.59
C PHE A 13 -19.16 -15.90 -15.64
N GLU A 14 -18.96 -14.69 -16.17
CA GLU A 14 -19.80 -14.11 -17.23
C GLU A 14 -19.72 -14.90 -18.54
N ALA A 15 -18.54 -15.45 -18.83
CA ALA A 15 -18.28 -16.27 -20.01
C ALA A 15 -18.66 -17.75 -19.80
N GLU A 16 -19.26 -18.09 -18.66
CA GLU A 16 -19.67 -19.47 -18.29
C GLU A 16 -18.51 -20.49 -18.31
N ALA A 17 -17.26 -20.02 -18.22
CA ALA A 17 -16.07 -20.87 -18.13
C ALA A 17 -15.83 -21.40 -16.71
N LEU A 18 -16.39 -20.72 -15.71
CA LEU A 18 -16.46 -21.17 -14.32
C LEU A 18 -17.90 -21.08 -13.81
N PRO A 19 -18.37 -22.07 -13.04
CA PRO A 19 -19.67 -21.97 -12.39
C PRO A 19 -19.64 -20.84 -11.36
N LEU A 20 -20.78 -20.17 -11.18
CA LEU A 20 -20.95 -19.21 -10.10
C LEU A 20 -20.75 -19.89 -8.73
N PRO A 21 -20.16 -19.18 -7.75
CA PRO A 21 -20.09 -19.68 -6.38
C PRO A 21 -21.49 -19.97 -5.82
N ARG A 22 -21.58 -20.91 -4.87
CA ARG A 22 -22.84 -21.24 -4.20
C ARG A 22 -23.41 -20.01 -3.49
N LYS A 23 -24.74 -19.89 -3.47
CA LYS A 23 -25.47 -18.76 -2.87
C LYS A 23 -25.01 -18.41 -1.44
N ASP A 24 -24.76 -19.41 -0.60
CA ASP A 24 -24.31 -19.18 0.78
C ASP A 24 -22.81 -19.47 0.98
N GLY A 25 -22.06 -19.56 -0.12
CA GLY A 25 -20.62 -19.78 -0.10
C GLY A 25 -19.86 -18.56 0.40
N ARG A 26 -18.68 -18.79 0.96
CA ARG A 26 -17.75 -17.75 1.43
C ARG A 26 -16.62 -17.60 0.42
N VAL A 27 -16.48 -16.42 -0.17
CA VAL A 27 -15.42 -16.12 -1.13
C VAL A 27 -14.46 -15.10 -0.55
N LEU A 28 -13.18 -15.47 -0.49
CA LEU A 28 -12.11 -14.56 -0.10
C LEU A 28 -11.70 -13.71 -1.31
N PHE A 29 -11.58 -12.39 -1.17
CA PHE A 29 -11.11 -11.53 -2.24
C PHE A 29 -9.87 -10.74 -1.81
N LEU A 30 -8.70 -11.18 -2.28
CA LEU A 30 -7.39 -10.59 -2.01
C LEU A 30 -7.04 -9.49 -3.02
N GLY A 31 -6.64 -8.33 -2.50
CA GLY A 31 -6.34 -7.15 -3.34
C GLY A 31 -7.60 -6.47 -3.87
N ALA A 32 -8.71 -6.56 -3.13
CA ALA A 32 -10.00 -6.01 -3.56
C ALA A 32 -9.91 -4.48 -3.72
N GLU A 33 -10.32 -3.96 -4.87
CA GLU A 33 -10.39 -2.51 -5.14
C GLU A 33 -11.85 -2.07 -5.32
N PRO A 34 -12.22 -0.81 -5.00
CA PRO A 34 -13.58 -0.34 -5.17
C PRO A 34 -14.01 -0.31 -6.65
N GLY A 35 -15.32 -0.43 -6.86
CA GLY A 35 -15.95 -0.23 -8.18
C GLY A 35 -16.17 -1.51 -9.01
N PHE A 36 -15.87 -2.71 -8.49
CA PHE A 36 -16.23 -3.96 -9.18
C PHE A 36 -17.74 -4.12 -9.30
N ARG A 37 -18.15 -4.91 -10.29
CA ARG A 37 -19.53 -5.33 -10.49
C ARG A 37 -19.56 -6.84 -10.44
N LEU A 38 -20.48 -7.38 -9.66
CA LEU A 38 -20.68 -8.81 -9.58
C LEU A 38 -21.50 -9.29 -10.79
N PRO A 39 -21.15 -10.45 -11.38
CA PRO A 39 -21.98 -11.11 -12.37
C PRO A 39 -23.39 -11.39 -11.82
N GLY A 40 -24.39 -11.45 -12.70
CA GLY A 40 -25.75 -11.82 -12.30
C GLY A 40 -25.77 -13.22 -11.65
N GLY A 41 -26.41 -13.33 -10.48
CA GLY A 41 -26.49 -14.58 -9.71
C GLY A 41 -25.27 -14.88 -8.83
N PHE A 42 -24.28 -13.98 -8.77
CA PHE A 42 -23.19 -14.07 -7.79
C PHE A 42 -23.71 -13.64 -6.41
N ASP A 43 -24.30 -14.58 -5.67
CA ASP A 43 -24.93 -14.31 -4.38
C ASP A 43 -24.04 -14.68 -3.17
N ALA A 44 -22.83 -15.18 -3.41
CA ALA A 44 -21.91 -15.60 -2.34
C ALA A 44 -21.41 -14.43 -1.48
N GLY A 45 -21.20 -14.71 -0.19
CA GLY A 45 -20.66 -13.74 0.76
C GLY A 45 -19.18 -13.43 0.51
N LEU A 46 -18.88 -12.17 0.20
CA LEU A 46 -17.51 -11.70 -0.03
C LEU A 46 -16.82 -11.26 1.27
N HIS A 47 -15.62 -11.78 1.50
CA HIS A 47 -14.68 -11.25 2.50
C HIS A 47 -13.54 -10.54 1.78
N LEU A 48 -13.57 -9.20 1.79
CA LEU A 48 -12.62 -8.38 1.05
C LEU A 48 -11.37 -8.10 1.88
N VAL A 49 -10.19 -8.23 1.26
CA VAL A 49 -8.91 -7.90 1.89
C VAL A 49 -8.24 -6.76 1.15
N GLN A 50 -8.08 -5.63 1.84
CA GLN A 50 -7.52 -4.40 1.30
C GLN A 50 -6.80 -3.58 2.37
N GLY A 51 -5.47 -3.50 2.27
CA GLY A 51 -4.61 -2.77 3.21
C GLY A 51 -4.44 -1.27 2.90
N PHE A 52 -4.82 -0.81 1.70
CA PHE A 52 -4.73 0.59 1.33
C PHE A 52 -5.98 1.35 1.79
N ARG A 53 -5.78 2.30 2.71
CA ARG A 53 -6.83 2.98 3.46
C ARG A 53 -7.92 3.63 2.58
N PRO A 54 -7.60 4.36 1.50
CA PRO A 54 -8.64 4.93 0.63
C PRO A 54 -9.56 3.86 0.03
N HIS A 55 -8.99 2.77 -0.48
CA HIS A 55 -9.77 1.66 -1.05
C HIS A 55 -10.57 0.92 0.02
N PHE A 56 -9.96 0.67 1.18
CA PHE A 56 -10.62 0.05 2.31
C PHE A 56 -11.89 0.82 2.71
N ARG A 57 -11.77 2.15 2.87
CA ARG A 57 -12.90 3.02 3.24
C ARG A 57 -13.96 3.07 2.15
N ALA A 58 -13.58 3.15 0.88
CA ALA A 58 -14.51 3.13 -0.23
C ALA A 58 -15.32 1.82 -0.30
N LEU A 59 -14.67 0.68 -0.05
CA LEU A 59 -15.34 -0.62 0.00
C LEU A 59 -16.27 -0.76 1.20
N GLN A 60 -15.87 -0.28 2.39
CA GLN A 60 -16.76 -0.22 3.56
C GLN A 60 -17.99 0.65 3.29
N ALA A 61 -17.80 1.83 2.68
CA ALA A 61 -18.90 2.72 2.33
C ALA A 61 -19.86 2.09 1.29
N ALA A 62 -19.38 1.14 0.49
CA ALA A 62 -20.19 0.35 -0.43
C ALA A 62 -20.90 -0.85 0.25
N GLY A 63 -20.78 -1.00 1.58
CA GLY A 63 -21.51 -2.01 2.36
C GLY A 63 -20.81 -3.37 2.48
N TYR A 64 -19.54 -3.48 2.06
CA TYR A 64 -18.80 -4.74 2.16
C TYR A 64 -18.13 -4.94 3.52
N THR A 65 -17.99 -6.19 3.92
CA THR A 65 -17.05 -6.60 4.99
C THR A 65 -15.64 -6.57 4.45
N VAL A 66 -14.79 -5.71 5.02
CA VAL A 66 -13.40 -5.51 4.58
C VAL A 66 -12.46 -5.62 5.77
N THR A 67 -11.36 -6.34 5.59
CA THR A 67 -10.24 -6.41 6.55
C THR A 67 -8.93 -5.99 5.87
N PRO A 68 -7.96 -5.42 6.61
CA PRO A 68 -6.65 -5.08 6.02
C PRO A 68 -5.79 -6.31 5.73
N ARG A 69 -5.99 -7.40 6.49
CA ARG A 69 -5.34 -8.71 6.33
C ARG A 69 -6.40 -9.82 6.22
N ALA A 70 -6.06 -10.89 5.53
CA ALA A 70 -6.94 -12.05 5.41
C ALA A 70 -7.11 -12.77 6.76
N GLU A 71 -8.36 -12.96 7.18
CA GLU A 71 -8.75 -13.62 8.43
C GLU A 71 -9.59 -14.88 8.16
N GLY A 72 -9.45 -15.89 9.02
CA GLY A 72 -10.19 -17.16 8.91
C GLY A 72 -9.69 -18.09 7.79
N SER A 73 -10.32 -19.26 7.70
CA SER A 73 -10.06 -20.29 6.70
C SER A 73 -11.35 -21.01 6.30
N GLY A 74 -11.25 -22.00 5.42
CA GLY A 74 -12.39 -22.77 4.92
C GLY A 74 -13.27 -21.97 3.97
N PHE A 75 -12.68 -21.07 3.19
CA PHE A 75 -13.41 -20.37 2.12
C PHE A 75 -13.72 -21.32 0.97
N ASP A 76 -14.89 -21.21 0.35
CA ASP A 76 -15.29 -22.05 -0.78
C ASP A 76 -14.49 -21.72 -2.05
N ALA A 77 -14.08 -20.47 -2.22
CA ALA A 77 -13.28 -19.98 -3.33
C ALA A 77 -12.45 -18.76 -2.94
N ALA A 78 -11.48 -18.40 -3.78
CA ALA A 78 -10.80 -17.11 -3.69
C ALA A 78 -10.70 -16.39 -5.03
N LEU A 79 -10.77 -15.06 -4.95
CA LEU A 79 -10.47 -14.11 -6.02
C LEU A 79 -9.19 -13.36 -5.64
N VAL A 80 -8.26 -13.21 -6.59
CA VAL A 80 -7.01 -12.50 -6.38
C VAL A 80 -6.82 -11.48 -7.49
N LEU A 81 -6.83 -10.19 -7.12
CA LEU A 81 -6.42 -9.12 -8.02
C LEU A 81 -4.90 -8.92 -7.92
N ALA A 82 -4.21 -9.23 -9.00
CA ALA A 82 -2.78 -9.04 -9.14
C ALA A 82 -2.47 -7.64 -9.67
N GLY A 83 -1.56 -6.94 -9.00
CA GLY A 83 -0.99 -5.67 -9.47
C GLY A 83 0.38 -5.86 -10.11
N ARG A 84 1.16 -4.79 -10.23
CA ARG A 84 2.51 -4.82 -10.82
C ARG A 84 3.59 -5.49 -9.96
N HIS A 85 3.32 -5.70 -8.67
CA HIS A 85 4.31 -6.17 -7.70
C HIS A 85 4.28 -7.69 -7.59
N ARG A 86 5.14 -8.38 -8.35
CA ARG A 86 5.18 -9.84 -8.44
C ARG A 86 5.20 -10.54 -7.07
N GLY A 87 6.10 -10.14 -6.16
CA GLY A 87 6.21 -10.78 -4.85
C GLY A 87 4.93 -10.65 -4.00
N GLN A 88 4.27 -9.48 -4.06
CA GLN A 88 2.98 -9.27 -3.40
C GLN A 88 1.90 -10.18 -4.01
N ASN A 89 1.87 -10.33 -5.34
CA ASN A 89 0.92 -11.20 -6.01
C ASN A 89 1.14 -12.67 -5.63
N GLU A 90 2.40 -13.12 -5.58
CA GLU A 90 2.76 -14.47 -5.14
C GLU A 90 2.34 -14.72 -3.68
N LEU A 91 2.56 -13.76 -2.78
CA LEU A 91 2.11 -13.85 -1.39
C LEU A 91 0.58 -13.87 -1.24
N ARG A 92 -0.16 -13.10 -2.06
CA ARG A 92 -1.63 -13.18 -2.11
C ARG A 92 -2.10 -14.55 -2.59
N ILE A 93 -1.46 -15.12 -3.61
CA ILE A 93 -1.81 -16.47 -4.08
C ILE A 93 -1.50 -17.54 -3.02
N ALA A 94 -0.40 -17.41 -2.30
CA ALA A 94 -0.10 -18.27 -1.14
C ALA A 94 -1.19 -18.17 -0.06
N GLN A 95 -1.62 -16.96 0.30
CA GLN A 95 -2.73 -16.75 1.24
C GLN A 95 -4.05 -17.37 0.75
N ALA A 96 -4.35 -17.32 -0.54
CA ALA A 96 -5.53 -17.98 -1.10
C ALA A 96 -5.43 -19.52 -0.94
N LEU A 97 -4.29 -20.10 -1.30
CA LEU A 97 -4.02 -21.54 -1.16
C LEU A 97 -4.11 -22.03 0.30
N GLU A 98 -3.68 -21.20 1.26
CA GLU A 98 -3.70 -21.48 2.70
C GLU A 98 -5.12 -21.42 3.30
N ARG A 99 -6.04 -20.67 2.69
CA ARG A 99 -7.35 -20.33 3.29
C ARG A 99 -8.56 -20.93 2.59
N VAL A 100 -8.43 -21.29 1.31
CA VAL A 100 -9.50 -21.95 0.55
C VAL A 100 -9.59 -23.42 0.95
N ALA A 101 -10.81 -23.94 1.08
CA ALA A 101 -11.06 -25.34 1.38
C ALA A 101 -10.51 -26.25 0.26
N PRO A 102 -10.09 -27.49 0.57
CA PRO A 102 -9.57 -28.42 -0.43
C PRO A 102 -10.49 -28.55 -1.65
N GLY A 103 -9.91 -28.41 -2.85
CA GLY A 103 -10.64 -28.45 -4.13
C GLY A 103 -11.39 -27.16 -4.49
N GLY A 104 -11.44 -26.14 -3.63
CA GLY A 104 -12.06 -24.85 -3.94
C GLY A 104 -11.30 -24.09 -5.04
N PRO A 105 -11.99 -23.38 -5.96
CA PRO A 105 -11.34 -22.66 -7.04
C PRO A 105 -10.67 -21.37 -6.55
N ILE A 106 -9.50 -21.07 -7.11
CA ILE A 106 -8.76 -19.83 -6.92
C ILE A 106 -8.63 -19.16 -8.30
N ILE A 107 -9.18 -17.96 -8.41
CA ILE A 107 -9.21 -17.18 -9.64
C ILE A 107 -8.29 -15.99 -9.46
N VAL A 108 -7.36 -15.79 -10.38
CA VAL A 108 -6.39 -14.69 -10.36
C VAL A 108 -6.55 -13.88 -11.63
N ALA A 109 -6.59 -12.56 -11.53
CA ALA A 109 -6.55 -11.68 -12.69
C ALA A 109 -5.70 -10.44 -12.48
N GLY A 110 -5.16 -9.91 -13.57
CA GLY A 110 -4.30 -8.73 -13.59
C GLY A 110 -4.16 -8.17 -15.00
N GLY A 111 -3.54 -7.00 -15.11
CA GLY A 111 -3.24 -6.37 -16.40
C GLY A 111 -2.07 -7.05 -17.13
N LYS A 112 -2.11 -7.09 -18.46
CA LYS A 112 -0.96 -7.56 -19.28
C LYS A 112 0.28 -6.72 -19.02
N ASP A 113 0.07 -5.41 -18.93
CA ASP A 113 1.07 -4.40 -18.64
C ASP A 113 1.68 -4.50 -17.22
N ASP A 114 1.02 -5.24 -16.33
CA ASP A 114 1.46 -5.50 -14.95
C ASP A 114 2.06 -6.91 -14.79
N GLY A 115 2.23 -7.64 -15.90
CA GLY A 115 2.94 -8.92 -15.92
C GLY A 115 2.09 -10.14 -15.59
N ILE A 116 0.75 -10.08 -15.73
CA ILE A 116 -0.15 -11.21 -15.40
C ILE A 116 0.19 -12.50 -16.15
N ASP A 117 0.64 -12.42 -17.42
CA ASP A 117 1.02 -13.60 -18.19
C ASP A 117 2.28 -14.27 -17.65
N SER A 118 3.23 -13.47 -17.14
CA SER A 118 4.43 -13.98 -16.48
C SER A 118 4.07 -14.68 -15.18
N LEU A 119 3.19 -14.06 -14.37
CA LEU A 119 2.67 -14.66 -13.14
C LEU A 119 1.94 -15.97 -13.43
N ARG A 120 1.04 -16.00 -14.41
CA ARG A 120 0.31 -17.21 -14.82
C ARG A 120 1.25 -18.37 -15.17
N LYS A 121 2.28 -18.11 -15.99
CA LYS A 121 3.29 -19.13 -16.35
C LYS A 121 4.05 -19.63 -15.12
N ARG A 122 4.40 -18.73 -14.20
CA ARG A 122 5.05 -19.08 -12.94
C ARG A 122 4.17 -19.97 -12.07
N ILE A 123 2.90 -19.63 -11.91
CA ILE A 123 1.96 -20.43 -11.11
C ILE A 123 1.71 -21.80 -11.74
N ASN A 124 1.64 -21.91 -13.07
CA ASN A 124 1.46 -23.20 -13.77
C ASN A 124 2.59 -24.21 -13.53
N ILE A 125 3.77 -23.75 -13.10
CA ILE A 125 4.88 -24.64 -12.71
C ILE A 125 4.64 -25.26 -11.33
N LEU A 126 3.92 -24.56 -10.45
CA LEU A 126 3.69 -24.96 -9.06
C LEU A 126 2.37 -25.72 -8.87
N VAL A 127 1.35 -25.38 -9.66
CA VAL A 127 0.02 -25.99 -9.63
C VAL A 127 -0.55 -26.03 -11.04
N ALA A 128 -1.19 -27.14 -11.41
CA ALA A 128 -1.82 -27.28 -12.72
C ALA A 128 -3.00 -26.29 -12.84
N LEU A 129 -2.96 -25.45 -13.88
CA LEU A 129 -4.07 -24.55 -14.19
C LEU A 129 -5.22 -25.31 -14.85
N GLU A 130 -6.45 -25.01 -14.43
CA GLU A 130 -7.65 -25.55 -15.08
C GLU A 130 -8.06 -24.72 -16.30
N GLY A 131 -7.71 -23.42 -16.34
CA GLY A 131 -8.00 -22.58 -17.48
C GLY A 131 -7.50 -21.14 -17.35
N HIS A 132 -7.64 -20.38 -18.43
CA HIS A 132 -7.41 -18.94 -18.48
C HIS A 132 -8.20 -18.28 -19.61
N LEU A 133 -8.53 -16.99 -19.46
CA LEU A 133 -9.24 -16.18 -20.44
C LEU A 133 -8.64 -14.76 -20.52
N PRO A 134 -8.31 -14.26 -21.73
CA PRO A 134 -7.96 -12.86 -21.92
C PRO A 134 -9.20 -11.98 -22.12
N LYS A 135 -9.27 -10.84 -21.41
CA LYS A 135 -10.30 -9.81 -21.59
C LYS A 135 -9.82 -8.48 -20.99
N HIS A 136 -10.36 -7.36 -21.46
CA HIS A 136 -10.10 -5.99 -20.92
C HIS A 136 -8.61 -5.70 -20.68
N HIS A 137 -7.76 -5.95 -21.69
CA HIS A 137 -6.30 -5.80 -21.59
C HIS A 137 -5.62 -6.56 -20.43
N GLY A 138 -6.30 -7.54 -19.85
CA GLY A 138 -5.82 -8.42 -18.80
C GLY A 138 -6.00 -9.90 -19.14
N VAL A 139 -5.64 -10.74 -18.17
CA VAL A 139 -5.84 -12.19 -18.21
C VAL A 139 -6.39 -12.63 -16.86
N ALA A 140 -7.44 -13.45 -16.88
CA ALA A 140 -7.85 -14.24 -15.73
C ALA A 140 -7.35 -15.67 -15.91
N PHE A 141 -6.86 -16.31 -14.86
CA PHE A 141 -6.54 -17.73 -14.83
C PHE A 141 -6.99 -18.35 -13.52
N TRP A 142 -7.23 -19.66 -13.53
CA TRP A 142 -7.74 -20.33 -12.34
C TRP A 142 -7.21 -21.75 -12.22
N PHE A 143 -7.23 -22.22 -10.98
CA PHE A 143 -6.80 -23.54 -10.55
C PHE A 143 -7.54 -23.89 -9.24
N ARG A 144 -7.38 -25.12 -8.76
CA ARG A 144 -7.96 -25.55 -7.47
C ARG A 144 -6.94 -25.60 -6.37
N GLN A 145 -7.41 -25.41 -5.14
CA GLN A 145 -6.64 -25.73 -3.96
C GLN A 145 -6.33 -27.24 -3.96
N ALA A 146 -5.04 -27.58 -3.99
CA ALA A 146 -4.56 -28.96 -4.09
C ALA A 146 -3.47 -29.29 -3.04
N GLY A 147 -3.56 -28.70 -1.85
CA GLY A 147 -2.57 -28.83 -0.76
C GLY A 147 -1.69 -27.59 -0.55
N THR A 148 -0.68 -27.71 0.31
CA THR A 148 0.13 -26.56 0.80
C THR A 148 1.43 -26.31 0.04
N GLY A 149 1.95 -27.30 -0.70
CA GLY A 149 3.30 -27.21 -1.30
C GLY A 149 3.50 -26.00 -2.23
N ALA A 150 2.48 -25.61 -3.00
CA ALA A 150 2.55 -24.40 -3.83
C ALA A 150 2.61 -23.12 -2.97
N ALA A 151 1.86 -23.05 -1.86
CA ALA A 151 1.92 -21.92 -0.95
C ALA A 151 3.29 -21.82 -0.27
N GLU A 152 3.83 -22.94 0.22
CA GLU A 152 5.16 -23.03 0.83
C GLU A 152 6.25 -22.55 -0.15
N ALA A 153 6.20 -22.98 -1.41
CA ALA A 153 7.15 -22.54 -2.43
C ALA A 153 7.06 -21.04 -2.74
N LEU A 154 5.85 -20.48 -2.76
CA LEU A 154 5.63 -19.04 -2.96
C LEU A 154 6.12 -18.22 -1.77
N ARG A 155 5.90 -18.70 -0.53
CA ARG A 155 6.43 -18.09 0.69
C ARG A 155 7.95 -18.13 0.72
N ALA A 156 8.55 -19.28 0.41
CA ALA A 156 10.01 -19.44 0.36
C ALA A 156 10.67 -18.54 -0.70
N ALA A 157 9.97 -18.24 -1.80
CA ALA A 157 10.44 -17.29 -2.81
C ALA A 157 10.34 -15.82 -2.40
N ASN A 158 9.64 -15.52 -1.29
CA ASN A 158 9.39 -14.18 -0.77
C ASN A 158 9.72 -14.12 0.73
N PRO A 159 10.99 -14.33 1.14
CA PRO A 159 11.39 -14.31 2.54
C PRO A 159 11.25 -12.92 3.15
N ASP A 160 11.23 -12.86 4.47
CA ASP A 160 11.32 -11.61 5.21
C ASP A 160 12.57 -10.83 4.78
N LEU A 161 12.39 -9.56 4.44
CA LEU A 161 13.45 -8.70 3.95
C LEU A 161 13.90 -7.73 5.03
N VAL A 162 15.21 -7.62 5.21
CA VAL A 162 15.84 -6.63 6.09
C VAL A 162 16.76 -5.75 5.26
N VAL A 163 16.35 -4.49 5.06
CA VAL A 163 17.12 -3.46 4.37
C VAL A 163 18.17 -2.89 5.33
N GLU A 164 19.41 -2.80 4.83
CA GLU A 164 20.57 -2.27 5.57
C GLU A 164 20.80 -2.96 6.94
N GLY A 165 20.35 -4.21 7.10
CA GLY A 165 20.47 -4.95 8.36
C GLY A 165 19.64 -4.40 9.52
N ARG A 166 18.82 -3.37 9.28
CA ARG A 166 18.08 -2.61 10.29
C ARG A 166 16.57 -2.62 10.09
N PHE A 167 16.11 -2.54 8.85
CA PHE A 167 14.71 -2.25 8.55
C PHE A 167 13.99 -3.42 7.91
N ARG A 168 12.97 -3.94 8.60
CA ARG A 168 12.08 -4.97 8.07
C ARG A 168 11.11 -4.35 7.06
N THR A 169 10.94 -5.01 5.91
CA THR A 169 10.04 -4.59 4.84
C THR A 169 9.30 -5.79 4.26
N ALA A 170 8.30 -5.54 3.41
CA ALA A 170 7.56 -6.60 2.73
C ALA A 170 7.29 -6.25 1.26
N PRO A 171 7.22 -7.26 0.36
CA PRO A 171 6.87 -7.04 -1.04
C PRO A 171 5.55 -6.28 -1.22
N GLY A 172 5.56 -5.30 -2.11
CA GLY A 172 4.39 -4.46 -2.43
C GLY A 172 4.33 -3.15 -1.64
N VAL A 173 5.16 -2.96 -0.62
CA VAL A 173 5.38 -1.67 0.03
C VAL A 173 6.32 -0.79 -0.81
N PHE A 174 6.18 0.54 -0.72
CA PHE A 174 7.06 1.49 -1.39
C PHE A 174 8.53 1.31 -0.98
N SER A 175 9.43 1.26 -1.98
CA SER A 175 10.87 1.02 -1.80
C SER A 175 11.17 -0.12 -0.83
N PHE A 176 10.49 -1.27 -0.97
CA PHE A 176 10.62 -2.36 -0.01
C PHE A 176 12.04 -2.96 0.02
N ASP A 177 12.81 -2.89 -1.06
CA ASP A 177 14.10 -3.58 -1.20
C ASP A 177 15.34 -2.70 -0.96
N ARG A 178 15.15 -1.42 -0.66
CA ARG A 178 16.22 -0.46 -0.38
C ARG A 178 15.68 0.79 0.29
N VAL A 179 16.53 1.54 0.98
CA VAL A 179 16.18 2.91 1.40
C VAL A 179 15.90 3.76 0.15
N ASP A 180 14.80 4.50 0.17
CA ASP A 180 14.47 5.45 -0.91
C ASP A 180 15.47 6.61 -0.92
N ALA A 181 15.97 6.96 -2.10
CA ALA A 181 16.98 8.01 -2.24
C ALA A 181 16.46 9.39 -1.81
N GLY A 182 15.17 9.69 -2.05
CA GLY A 182 14.55 10.92 -1.57
C GLY A 182 14.44 10.96 -0.06
N SER A 183 13.95 9.88 0.56
CA SER A 183 13.92 9.75 2.03
C SER A 183 15.31 9.87 2.65
N LYS A 184 16.33 9.27 2.03
CA LYS A 184 17.73 9.38 2.49
C LYS A 184 18.22 10.83 2.44
N LEU A 185 18.02 11.52 1.31
CA LEU A 185 18.39 12.93 1.17
C LEU A 185 17.67 13.80 2.21
N LEU A 186 16.39 13.55 2.48
CA LEU A 186 15.65 14.23 3.54
C LEU A 186 16.29 13.98 4.90
N ALA A 187 16.54 12.72 5.27
CA ALA A 187 17.15 12.33 6.54
C ALA A 187 18.52 12.99 6.74
N GLU A 188 19.37 13.02 5.71
CA GLU A 188 20.68 13.70 5.72
C GLU A 188 20.56 15.22 5.87
N SER A 189 19.43 15.81 5.48
CA SER A 189 19.16 17.26 5.53
C SER A 189 18.36 17.69 6.77
N LEU A 190 17.96 16.77 7.64
CA LEU A 190 17.21 17.10 8.86
C LEU A 190 18.09 17.93 9.81
N PRO A 191 17.52 18.95 10.48
CA PRO A 191 18.24 19.63 11.55
C PRO A 191 18.40 18.69 12.76
N ASP A 192 19.54 18.80 13.43
CA ASP A 192 19.77 18.07 14.68
C ASP A 192 18.86 18.59 15.80
N GLY A 193 18.49 17.70 16.72
CA GLY A 193 17.80 18.08 17.97
C GLY A 193 16.39 18.64 17.75
N LEU A 194 15.59 18.04 16.86
CA LEU A 194 14.16 18.36 16.81
C LEU A 194 13.52 18.10 18.19
N THR A 195 12.60 18.97 18.59
CA THR A 195 11.94 18.89 19.91
C THR A 195 10.42 19.00 19.79
N GLY A 196 9.71 18.58 20.83
CA GLY A 196 8.25 18.63 20.87
C GLY A 196 7.59 17.44 20.16
N ASN A 197 6.35 17.64 19.69
CA ASN A 197 5.58 16.61 19.01
C ASN A 197 5.89 16.63 17.51
N LEU A 198 6.32 15.50 16.97
CA LEU A 198 6.64 15.33 15.56
C LEU A 198 5.69 14.32 14.89
N ALA A 199 5.38 14.55 13.61
CA ALA A 199 4.77 13.52 12.78
C ALA A 199 5.61 13.16 11.54
N ASP A 200 5.57 11.89 11.17
CA ASP A 200 6.02 11.38 9.87
C ASP A 200 4.78 11.10 9.01
N PHE A 201 4.57 11.91 7.99
CA PHE A 201 3.45 11.77 7.06
C PHE A 201 3.90 10.97 5.84
N CYS A 202 3.09 10.00 5.41
CA CYS A 202 3.47 9.01 4.40
C CYS A 202 4.69 8.19 4.87
N ALA A 203 4.60 7.69 6.11
CA ALA A 203 5.73 7.12 6.84
C ALA A 203 6.33 5.87 6.20
N GLY A 204 5.59 5.18 5.31
CA GLY A 204 6.00 3.91 4.73
C GLY A 204 6.35 2.90 5.82
N TRP A 205 7.50 2.26 5.68
CA TRP A 205 8.05 1.33 6.68
C TRP A 205 8.87 2.01 7.78
N GLY A 206 8.74 3.33 7.95
CA GLY A 206 9.21 4.07 9.12
C GLY A 206 10.66 4.55 9.07
N TYR A 207 11.29 4.58 7.90
CA TYR A 207 12.69 5.01 7.76
C TYR A 207 12.93 6.44 8.31
N LEU A 208 12.14 7.42 7.88
CA LEU A 208 12.32 8.81 8.31
C LEU A 208 12.06 8.99 9.81
N ALA A 209 10.98 8.40 10.33
CA ALA A 209 10.69 8.37 11.75
C ALA A 209 11.83 7.75 12.59
N ALA A 210 12.46 6.68 12.11
CA ALA A 210 13.60 6.05 12.80
C ALA A 210 14.84 6.96 12.83
N GLU A 211 15.17 7.62 11.71
CA GLU A 211 16.26 8.59 11.64
C GLU A 211 16.02 9.79 12.55
N VAL A 212 14.78 10.30 12.58
CA VAL A 212 14.38 11.37 13.49
C VAL A 212 14.53 10.95 14.95
N ALA A 213 14.05 9.75 15.31
CA ALA A 213 14.09 9.23 16.68
C ALA A 213 15.54 9.07 17.21
N GLU A 214 16.48 8.71 16.35
CA GLU A 214 17.89 8.57 16.73
C GLU A 214 18.60 9.91 16.94
N ARG A 215 18.25 10.93 16.14
CA ARG A 215 18.92 12.24 16.16
C ARG A 215 18.29 13.23 17.14
N SER A 216 17.10 12.92 17.67
CA SER A 216 16.28 13.87 18.40
C SER A 216 15.86 13.32 19.76
N SER A 217 16.70 13.51 20.78
CA SER A 217 16.42 13.09 22.16
C SER A 217 15.36 13.96 22.87
N GLY A 218 15.07 15.16 22.34
CA GLY A 218 14.11 16.12 22.91
C GLY A 218 12.67 15.99 22.41
N LEU A 219 12.34 14.89 21.73
CA LEU A 219 10.96 14.65 21.28
C LEU A 219 10.04 14.41 22.48
N SER A 220 8.86 15.02 22.44
CA SER A 220 7.75 14.77 23.37
C SER A 220 6.75 13.76 22.81
N GLY A 221 6.78 13.50 21.49
CA GLY A 221 5.96 12.49 20.84
C GLY A 221 6.34 12.31 19.37
N LEU A 222 6.14 11.10 18.85
CA LEU A 222 6.41 10.73 17.46
C LEU A 222 5.20 9.96 16.90
N ASP A 223 4.57 10.53 15.87
CA ASP A 223 3.37 9.95 15.24
C ASP A 223 3.64 9.61 13.78
N LEU A 224 3.30 8.40 13.36
CA LEU A 224 3.45 7.94 11.99
C LEU A 224 2.09 7.78 11.35
N TYR A 225 1.88 8.44 10.21
CA TYR A 225 0.67 8.36 9.40
C TYR A 225 0.99 7.68 8.08
N GLU A 226 0.28 6.59 7.80
CA GLU A 226 0.45 5.82 6.57
C GLU A 226 -0.88 5.25 6.09
N ALA A 227 -1.09 5.26 4.77
CA ALA A 227 -2.29 4.74 4.13
C ALA A 227 -2.17 3.23 3.81
N ASP A 228 -0.96 2.71 3.64
CA ASP A 228 -0.71 1.28 3.46
C ASP A 228 -0.52 0.54 4.80
N PHE A 229 -1.41 -0.41 5.08
CA PHE A 229 -1.41 -1.15 6.33
C PHE A 229 -0.12 -1.95 6.56
N GLU A 230 0.40 -2.64 5.54
CA GLU A 230 1.61 -3.47 5.70
C GLU A 230 2.86 -2.61 5.90
N ALA A 231 2.92 -1.45 5.25
CA ALA A 231 3.96 -0.46 5.47
C ALA A 231 3.96 0.03 6.93
N LEU A 232 2.80 0.40 7.47
CA LEU A 232 2.68 0.85 8.86
C LEU A 232 3.00 -0.28 9.86
N GLU A 233 2.67 -1.52 9.55
CA GLU A 233 3.04 -2.69 10.36
C GLU A 233 4.55 -2.92 10.35
N ALA A 234 5.21 -2.75 9.20
CA ALA A 234 6.67 -2.75 9.12
C ALA A 234 7.29 -1.59 9.95
N ALA A 235 6.71 -0.39 9.89
CA ALA A 235 7.13 0.75 10.71
C ALA A 235 7.05 0.44 12.22
N ARG A 236 6.02 -0.29 12.68
CA ARG A 236 5.91 -0.74 14.08
C ARG A 236 7.04 -1.65 14.52
N LEU A 237 7.68 -2.38 13.60
CA LEU A 237 8.83 -3.22 13.91
C LEU A 237 10.15 -2.44 13.84
N ASN A 238 10.20 -1.39 13.03
CA ASN A 238 11.42 -0.66 12.69
C ASN A 238 11.69 0.54 13.60
N VAL A 239 10.65 1.21 14.07
CA VAL A 239 10.80 2.50 14.77
C VAL A 239 10.81 2.29 16.27
N ARG A 240 11.92 2.66 16.89
CA ARG A 240 12.15 2.68 18.33
C ARG A 240 12.82 4.01 18.67
N GLY A 241 12.58 4.54 19.86
CA GLY A 241 13.13 5.83 20.26
C GLY A 241 12.94 6.11 21.74
N ALA A 242 13.39 7.29 22.17
CA ALA A 242 13.23 7.76 23.55
C ALA A 242 11.75 7.97 23.94
N VAL A 243 10.87 8.19 22.95
CA VAL A 243 9.42 8.25 23.12
C VAL A 243 8.77 7.09 22.37
N GLU A 244 7.70 6.53 22.95
CA GLU A 244 6.93 5.47 22.31
C GLU A 244 6.19 6.03 21.07
N PRO A 245 6.50 5.55 19.85
CA PRO A 245 5.85 6.03 18.65
C PRO A 245 4.38 5.59 18.57
N ARG A 246 3.52 6.42 17.99
CA ARG A 246 2.12 6.06 17.70
C ARG A 246 1.91 5.91 16.20
N PHE A 247 1.06 4.97 15.83
CA PHE A 247 0.89 4.54 14.44
C PHE A 247 -0.56 4.70 14.01
N PHE A 248 -0.79 5.48 12.95
CA PHE A 248 -2.11 5.84 12.45
C PHE A 248 -2.27 5.33 11.02
N TRP A 249 -3.13 4.33 10.83
CA TRP A 249 -3.53 3.87 9.50
C TRP A 249 -4.62 4.79 8.96
N ALA A 250 -4.22 5.75 8.13
CA ALA A 250 -5.05 6.88 7.75
C ALA A 250 -4.77 7.36 6.32
N ASP A 251 -5.82 7.77 5.62
CA ASP A 251 -5.73 8.53 4.39
C ASP A 251 -5.65 10.03 4.71
N LEU A 252 -4.45 10.60 4.66
CA LEU A 252 -4.21 12.01 4.96
C LEU A 252 -4.94 13.00 4.03
N LEU A 253 -5.43 12.55 2.87
CA LEU A 253 -6.19 13.40 1.94
C LEU A 253 -7.66 13.54 2.33
N THR A 254 -8.23 12.53 3.00
CA THR A 254 -9.67 12.49 3.31
C THR A 254 -9.99 12.40 4.80
N GLU A 255 -9.05 11.92 5.62
CA GLU A 255 -9.21 11.78 7.07
C GLU A 255 -8.53 12.94 7.81
N THR A 256 -9.21 13.47 8.83
CA THR A 256 -8.72 14.62 9.62
C THR A 256 -7.63 14.19 10.59
N VAL A 257 -6.53 14.94 10.61
CA VAL A 257 -5.50 14.84 11.66
C VAL A 257 -5.87 15.78 12.83
N GLU A 258 -6.31 15.20 13.94
CA GLU A 258 -6.77 15.96 15.12
C GLU A 258 -5.62 16.59 15.90
N ARG A 259 -4.44 15.97 15.85
CA ARG A 259 -3.24 16.41 16.60
C ARG A 259 -2.55 17.60 15.95
N ARG A 260 -1.70 18.29 16.72
CA ARG A 260 -0.88 19.41 16.25
C ARG A 260 0.59 19.20 16.57
N TYR A 261 1.45 19.46 15.60
CA TYR A 261 2.87 19.11 15.63
C TYR A 261 3.78 20.33 15.57
N ASP A 262 4.92 20.25 16.26
CA ASP A 262 6.01 21.23 16.18
C ASP A 262 6.79 21.05 14.88
N ALA A 263 6.90 19.80 14.39
CA ALA A 263 7.48 19.48 13.09
C ALA A 263 6.75 18.31 12.40
N ILE A 264 6.75 18.32 11.07
CA ILE A 264 6.29 17.20 10.24
C ILE A 264 7.39 16.88 9.23
N VAL A 265 7.80 15.62 9.15
CA VAL A 265 8.64 15.10 8.05
C VAL A 265 7.76 14.35 7.05
N MET A 266 8.08 14.43 5.76
CA MET A 266 7.22 13.85 4.72
C MET A 266 7.97 13.53 3.42
N ASN A 267 7.84 12.30 2.94
CA ASN A 267 8.14 11.92 1.56
C ASN A 267 6.83 11.48 0.88
N PRO A 268 6.05 12.42 0.30
CA PRO A 268 4.71 12.10 -0.17
C PRO A 268 4.75 11.29 -1.47
N PRO A 269 3.74 10.44 -1.75
CA PRO A 269 3.67 9.74 -3.02
C PRO A 269 3.49 10.72 -4.19
N PHE A 270 4.16 10.44 -5.31
CA PHE A 270 4.21 11.33 -6.48
C PHE A 270 3.49 10.78 -7.72
N HIS A 271 2.98 9.55 -7.67
CA HIS A 271 2.33 8.88 -8.81
C HIS A 271 1.08 8.14 -8.35
N SER A 272 0.02 8.18 -9.16
CA SER A 272 -1.01 7.14 -9.17
C SER A 272 -0.77 6.27 -10.41
N GLY A 273 -0.37 5.02 -10.20
CA GLY A 273 0.04 4.14 -11.30
C GLY A 273 1.32 4.62 -12.03
N ARG A 274 1.19 4.98 -13.31
CA ARG A 274 2.31 5.35 -14.21
C ARG A 274 2.45 6.87 -14.42
N ALA A 275 1.43 7.67 -14.12
CA ALA A 275 1.47 9.11 -14.32
C ALA A 275 1.85 9.84 -13.03
N ALA A 276 2.68 10.87 -13.14
CA ALA A 276 2.93 11.78 -12.03
C ALA A 276 1.63 12.54 -11.71
N GLU A 277 1.26 12.59 -10.44
CA GLU A 277 0.06 13.31 -9.97
C GLU A 277 0.46 14.36 -8.93
N PRO A 278 0.84 15.58 -9.38
CA PRO A 278 1.18 16.68 -8.47
C PRO A 278 0.05 17.01 -7.48
N GLY A 279 -1.21 16.72 -7.82
CA GLY A 279 -2.36 16.96 -6.95
C GLY A 279 -2.31 16.18 -5.62
N ILE A 280 -1.77 14.96 -5.62
CA ILE A 280 -1.61 14.16 -4.40
C ILE A 280 -0.64 14.85 -3.44
N GLY A 281 0.55 15.21 -3.92
CA GLY A 281 1.54 15.90 -3.08
C GLY A 281 1.06 17.26 -2.61
N ALA A 282 0.34 18.02 -3.44
CA ALA A 282 -0.28 19.28 -3.01
C ALA A 282 -1.29 19.07 -1.87
N GLY A 283 -2.14 18.04 -1.97
CA GLY A 283 -3.07 17.67 -0.90
C GLY A 283 -2.34 17.31 0.40
N MET A 284 -1.23 16.57 0.32
CA MET A 284 -0.40 16.23 1.49
C MET A 284 0.24 17.46 2.14
N ILE A 285 0.73 18.42 1.33
CA ILE A 285 1.26 19.71 1.81
C ILE A 285 0.18 20.46 2.61
N HIS A 286 -1.04 20.52 2.09
CA HIS A 286 -2.15 21.16 2.79
C HIS A 286 -2.54 20.42 4.08
N ALA A 287 -2.52 19.08 4.09
CA ALA A 287 -2.75 18.29 5.30
C ALA A 287 -1.70 18.60 6.38
N ALA A 288 -0.42 18.64 5.99
CA ALA A 288 0.68 18.99 6.90
C ALA A 288 0.54 20.42 7.45
N SER A 289 0.24 21.40 6.60
CA SER A 289 0.02 22.80 7.03
C SER A 289 -1.09 22.89 8.09
N ARG A 290 -2.22 22.18 7.91
CA ARG A 290 -3.32 22.16 8.89
C ARG A 290 -2.93 21.50 10.22
N ALA A 291 -2.04 20.51 10.18
CA ALA A 291 -1.60 19.73 11.33
C ALA A 291 -0.41 20.32 12.10
N LEU A 292 0.24 21.38 11.61
CA LEU A 292 1.34 22.03 12.35
C LEU A 292 0.85 22.98 13.44
N LYS A 293 1.62 23.28 14.48
CA LYS A 293 1.33 24.41 15.38
C LYS A 293 1.72 25.73 14.70
N PRO A 294 1.22 26.89 15.15
CA PRO A 294 1.78 28.18 14.73
C PRO A 294 3.31 28.18 14.93
N GLY A 295 4.07 28.55 13.90
CA GLY A 295 5.54 28.51 13.93
C GLY A 295 6.17 27.13 13.74
N GLY A 296 5.39 26.06 13.64
CA GLY A 296 5.85 24.70 13.36
C GLY A 296 6.39 24.55 11.94
N ARG A 297 7.13 23.47 11.69
CA ARG A 297 7.89 23.27 10.45
C ARG A 297 7.51 22.01 9.67
N LEU A 298 7.28 22.14 8.38
CA LEU A 298 7.28 21.03 7.43
C LEU A 298 8.69 20.83 6.85
N LEU A 299 9.18 19.60 6.87
CA LEU A 299 10.40 19.16 6.21
C LEU A 299 10.01 18.08 5.20
N MET A 300 10.14 18.35 3.91
CA MET A 300 9.67 17.42 2.88
C MET A 300 10.64 17.28 1.73
N VAL A 301 10.68 16.09 1.13
CA VAL A 301 11.40 15.84 -0.12
C VAL A 301 10.40 15.72 -1.27
N ALA A 302 10.83 16.12 -2.46
CA ALA A 302 10.07 15.92 -3.69
C ALA A 302 10.99 15.68 -4.89
N ASN A 303 10.48 15.02 -5.92
CA ASN A 303 11.15 14.99 -7.22
C ASN A 303 11.34 16.43 -7.74
N ARG A 304 12.54 16.72 -8.27
CA ARG A 304 12.96 18.07 -8.69
C ARG A 304 11.98 18.74 -9.66
N GLN A 305 11.40 17.95 -10.56
CA GLN A 305 10.47 18.41 -11.59
C GLN A 305 9.08 18.82 -11.06
N LEU A 306 8.73 18.46 -9.82
CA LEU A 306 7.40 18.75 -9.27
C LEU A 306 7.34 20.19 -8.74
N PRO A 307 6.37 21.01 -9.19
CA PRO A 307 6.35 22.45 -8.91
C PRO A 307 5.68 22.79 -7.57
N TYR A 308 6.14 22.20 -6.46
CA TYR A 308 5.51 22.38 -5.15
C TYR A 308 5.77 23.73 -4.48
N GLU A 309 6.68 24.55 -5.02
CA GLU A 309 7.01 25.87 -4.51
C GLU A 309 5.77 26.77 -4.39
N GLN A 310 4.89 26.75 -5.40
CA GLN A 310 3.67 27.55 -5.39
C GLN A 310 2.68 27.09 -4.31
N VAL A 311 2.58 25.78 -4.10
CA VAL A 311 1.71 25.20 -3.05
C VAL A 311 2.26 25.56 -1.67
N LEU A 312 3.58 25.48 -1.48
CA LEU A 312 4.25 25.85 -0.24
C LEU A 312 4.07 27.35 0.06
N ALA A 313 4.28 28.23 -0.92
CA ALA A 313 4.09 29.67 -0.77
C ALA A 313 2.65 30.06 -0.39
N ALA A 314 1.66 29.30 -0.86
CA ALA A 314 0.25 29.52 -0.52
C ALA A 314 -0.13 28.98 0.86
N ALA A 315 0.53 27.91 1.33
CA ALA A 315 0.14 27.18 2.55
C ALA A 315 0.96 27.53 3.80
N PHE A 316 2.08 28.25 3.65
CA PHE A 316 3.06 28.53 4.71
C PHE A 316 3.49 29.99 4.69
N SER A 317 3.90 30.52 5.84
CA SER A 317 4.39 31.90 5.96
C SER A 317 5.76 32.11 5.30
N SER A 318 6.58 31.05 5.24
CA SER A 318 7.82 31.03 4.47
C SER A 318 8.21 29.61 4.09
N HIS A 319 8.99 29.48 3.02
CA HIS A 319 9.61 28.21 2.61
C HIS A 319 11.00 28.44 2.01
N ALA A 320 11.84 27.41 2.06
CA ALA A 320 13.17 27.38 1.45
C ALA A 320 13.49 25.98 0.93
N GLU A 321 14.21 25.90 -0.19
CA GLU A 321 14.94 24.69 -0.58
C GLU A 321 16.20 24.62 0.28
N ILE A 322 16.36 23.56 1.07
CA ILE A 322 17.47 23.40 2.01
C ILE A 322 18.52 22.40 1.53
N ALA A 323 18.16 21.53 0.57
CA ALA A 323 19.08 20.61 -0.08
C ALA A 323 18.54 20.21 -1.46
N ARG A 324 19.42 19.74 -2.34
CA ARG A 324 19.07 19.20 -3.65
C ARG A 324 20.12 18.25 -4.19
N ASP A 325 19.69 17.33 -5.04
CA ASP A 325 20.57 16.52 -5.88
C ASP A 325 20.09 16.50 -7.34
N GLY A 326 20.56 15.53 -8.13
CA GLY A 326 20.16 15.36 -9.53
C GLY A 326 18.68 15.02 -9.74
N MET A 327 18.01 14.44 -8.75
CA MET A 327 16.66 13.87 -8.85
C MET A 327 15.65 14.53 -7.90
N PHE A 328 16.08 14.97 -6.72
CA PHE A 328 15.24 15.41 -5.61
C PHE A 328 15.63 16.80 -5.11
N LYS A 329 14.69 17.43 -4.42
CA LYS A 329 14.85 18.66 -3.67
C LYS A 329 14.18 18.51 -2.30
N VAL A 330 14.80 19.08 -1.28
CA VAL A 330 14.31 19.09 0.09
C VAL A 330 13.87 20.50 0.46
N PHE A 331 12.65 20.62 0.96
CA PHE A 331 12.05 21.86 1.40
C PHE A 331 11.91 21.90 2.91
N SER A 332 12.07 23.11 3.46
CA SER A 332 11.65 23.50 4.79
C SER A 332 10.60 24.60 4.66
N ALA A 333 9.45 24.46 5.32
CA ALA A 333 8.39 25.46 5.32
C ALA A 333 7.86 25.71 6.73
N ARG A 334 7.55 26.96 7.07
CA ARG A 334 7.13 27.38 8.42
C ARG A 334 5.67 27.81 8.42
N ARG A 335 4.87 27.26 9.35
CA ARG A 335 3.46 27.63 9.52
C ARG A 335 3.33 29.04 10.07
#